data_AF-A0A6A0IKW0-F1
#
_entry.id   AF-A0A6A0IKW0-F1
#
_cell.length_a   1.000
_cell.length_b   1.000
_cell.length_c   1.000
_cell.angle_alpha   90.00
_cell.angle_beta   90.00
_cell.angle_gamma   90.00
#
_symmetry.space_group_name_H-M   'P 1'
#
loop_
_entity.id
_entity.type
_entity.pdbx_description
1 polymer ?
#
loop_
_entity_poly.entity_id
_entity_poly.type
_entity_poly.pdbx_seq_one_letter_code
_entity_poly.pdbx_strand_id
1 'polypeptide(L)'
;MSNDRVRQWAVDHLGQQVGDGECFALVDQALRNSGDKSAADFGQVGPNVDYVWGTATTLASLRPGDLIQFRNYRVRVVTVTVRRTTLPDGGWDESTQTQERTDTRPHHSAIVDAVGSGGEVTVLEQNVGGVRRVQRNTLTFSGSTNTTSTTAGNVTTTVTRTVTVSGTLRYYRPVAR
;
A
#
# COMPACT_ATOMS: atom_id res chain seq x y z
N MET A 1 14.44 5.07 -17.47
CA MET A 1 13.87 6.34 -17.98
C MET A 1 12.33 6.32 -18.07
N SER A 2 11.65 5.24 -18.50
CA SER A 2 10.16 5.29 -18.60
C SER A 2 9.44 5.22 -17.24
N ASN A 3 9.90 4.39 -16.29
CA ASN A 3 9.37 4.37 -14.91
C ASN A 3 9.27 5.76 -14.26
N ASP A 4 10.32 6.58 -14.35
CA ASP A 4 10.32 7.90 -13.72
C ASP A 4 9.29 8.83 -14.35
N ARG A 5 9.01 8.70 -15.67
CA ARG A 5 7.99 9.48 -16.36
C ARG A 5 6.58 9.08 -15.92
N VAL A 6 6.31 7.78 -15.81
CA VAL A 6 5.02 7.26 -15.33
C VAL A 6 4.72 7.79 -13.93
N ARG A 7 5.70 7.70 -13.03
CA ARG A 7 5.60 8.26 -11.68
C ARG A 7 5.40 9.76 -11.71
N GLN A 8 6.26 10.50 -12.42
CA GLN A 8 6.22 11.96 -12.42
C GLN A 8 4.88 12.47 -12.96
N TRP A 9 4.37 11.87 -14.03
CA TRP A 9 3.06 12.21 -14.57
C TRP A 9 1.97 12.08 -13.50
N ALA A 10 1.94 10.97 -12.75
CA ALA A 10 0.96 10.79 -11.68
C ALA A 10 1.15 11.77 -10.51
N VAL A 11 2.40 12.13 -10.18
CA VAL A 11 2.71 13.17 -9.18
C VAL A 11 2.16 14.53 -9.60
N ASP A 12 2.32 14.91 -10.87
CA ASP A 12 1.85 16.19 -11.41
C ASP A 12 0.31 16.30 -11.41
N HIS A 13 -0.39 15.18 -11.30
CA HIS A 13 -1.85 15.10 -11.23
C HIS A 13 -2.39 14.92 -9.81
N LEU A 14 -1.56 15.01 -8.77
CA LEU A 14 -2.02 14.95 -7.38
C LEU A 14 -3.15 15.95 -7.11
N GLY A 15 -4.22 15.46 -6.46
CA GLY A 15 -5.41 16.26 -6.16
C GLY A 15 -6.35 16.50 -7.34
N GLN A 16 -5.98 16.07 -8.55
CA GLN A 16 -6.81 16.20 -9.75
C GLN A 16 -7.57 14.90 -10.02
N GLN A 17 -8.71 15.00 -10.70
CA GLN A 17 -9.40 13.83 -11.23
C GLN A 17 -8.82 13.51 -12.61
N VAL A 18 -8.33 12.28 -12.78
CA VAL A 18 -7.85 11.75 -14.06
C VAL A 18 -8.94 10.91 -14.72
N GLY A 19 -9.26 11.22 -15.97
CA GLY A 19 -10.29 10.52 -16.74
C GLY A 19 -11.66 10.52 -16.06
N ASP A 20 -12.29 9.35 -16.02
CA ASP A 20 -13.59 9.13 -15.37
C ASP A 20 -13.52 9.09 -13.83
N GLY A 21 -12.32 9.24 -13.26
CA GLY A 21 -12.10 9.18 -11.82
C GLY A 21 -11.85 7.76 -11.31
N GLU A 22 -11.73 6.76 -12.19
CA GLU A 22 -11.42 5.39 -11.79
C GLU A 22 -9.92 5.13 -11.59
N CYS A 23 -9.60 4.08 -10.83
CA CYS A 23 -8.22 3.66 -10.59
C CYS A 23 -7.51 3.23 -11.89
N PHE A 24 -8.25 2.60 -12.81
CA PHE A 24 -7.76 2.20 -14.12
C PHE A 24 -7.31 3.41 -14.94
N ALA A 25 -8.13 4.47 -14.97
CA ALA A 25 -7.87 5.65 -15.80
C ALA A 25 -6.55 6.35 -15.41
N LEU A 26 -6.23 6.39 -14.12
CA LEU A 26 -4.95 6.92 -13.64
C LEU A 26 -3.75 6.14 -14.22
N VAL A 27 -3.76 4.81 -14.10
CA VAL A 27 -2.65 3.97 -14.56
C VAL A 27 -2.54 3.97 -16.09
N ASP A 28 -3.67 3.83 -16.79
CA ASP A 28 -3.69 3.84 -18.25
C ASP A 28 -3.16 5.17 -18.81
N GLN A 29 -3.66 6.30 -18.32
CA GLN A 29 -3.22 7.60 -18.81
C GLN A 29 -1.75 7.90 -18.46
N ALA A 30 -1.28 7.52 -17.27
CA ALA A 30 0.13 7.70 -16.91
C ALA A 30 1.07 6.93 -17.86
N LEU A 31 0.73 5.68 -18.21
CA LEU A 31 1.50 4.88 -19.15
C LEU A 31 1.45 5.46 -20.57
N ARG A 32 0.24 5.78 -21.06
CA ARG A 32 0.05 6.30 -22.42
C ARG A 32 0.78 7.62 -22.62
N ASN A 33 0.75 8.53 -21.64
CA ASN A 33 1.46 9.82 -21.70
C ASN A 33 2.98 9.68 -21.50
N SER A 34 3.45 8.57 -20.94
CA SER A 34 4.89 8.28 -20.80
C SER A 34 5.51 7.60 -22.02
N GLY A 35 4.68 7.20 -23.00
CA GLY A 35 5.10 6.45 -24.19
C GLY A 35 5.18 4.94 -23.95
N ASP A 36 4.58 4.45 -22.86
CA ASP A 36 4.56 3.04 -22.50
C ASP A 36 3.26 2.34 -22.95
N LYS A 37 3.34 1.02 -23.06
CA LYS A 37 2.21 0.12 -23.23
C LYS A 37 1.33 0.15 -21.98
N SER A 38 0.03 -0.01 -22.18
CA SER A 38 -0.99 -0.09 -21.13
C SER A 38 -1.79 -1.39 -21.25
N ALA A 39 -2.74 -1.63 -20.34
CA ALA A 39 -3.49 -2.89 -20.24
C ALA A 39 -4.08 -3.40 -21.57
N ALA A 40 -4.66 -2.49 -22.37
CA ALA A 40 -5.23 -2.83 -23.67
C ALA A 40 -4.19 -3.34 -24.70
N ASP A 41 -2.90 -3.04 -24.50
CA ASP A 41 -1.82 -3.49 -25.37
C ASP A 41 -1.36 -4.93 -25.02
N PHE A 42 -1.83 -5.49 -23.89
CA PHE A 42 -1.49 -6.85 -23.42
C PHE A 42 -2.70 -7.80 -23.38
N GLY A 43 -3.92 -7.29 -23.53
CA GLY A 43 -5.13 -8.11 -23.49
C GLY A 43 -6.40 -7.29 -23.37
N GLN A 44 -7.50 -7.96 -23.03
CA GLN A 44 -8.80 -7.32 -22.88
C GLN A 44 -8.85 -6.44 -21.61
N VAL A 45 -9.50 -5.29 -21.74
CA VAL A 45 -9.84 -4.41 -20.61
C VAL A 45 -11.33 -4.56 -20.31
N GLY A 46 -11.68 -4.69 -19.03
CA GLY A 46 -13.06 -4.81 -18.58
C GLY A 46 -13.18 -4.78 -17.05
N PRO A 47 -14.37 -4.51 -16.50
CA PRO A 47 -14.56 -4.09 -15.11
C PRO A 47 -14.09 -5.09 -14.05
N ASN A 48 -13.94 -6.37 -14.39
CA ASN A 48 -13.52 -7.43 -13.45
C ASN A 48 -12.22 -8.13 -13.87
N VAL A 49 -11.53 -7.63 -14.90
CA VAL A 49 -10.31 -8.23 -15.43
C VAL A 49 -9.12 -7.86 -14.54
N ASP A 50 -8.29 -8.83 -14.20
CA ASP A 50 -7.00 -8.54 -13.58
C ASP A 50 -6.01 -8.10 -14.65
N TYR A 51 -5.75 -6.80 -14.75
CA TYR A 51 -4.95 -6.24 -15.83
C TYR A 51 -3.47 -6.66 -15.76
N VAL A 52 -2.87 -6.78 -16.94
CA VAL A 52 -1.41 -6.86 -17.13
C VAL A 52 -0.97 -5.49 -17.61
N TRP A 53 -0.04 -4.88 -16.88
CA TRP A 53 0.39 -3.51 -17.18
C TRP A 53 1.78 -3.41 -17.79
N GLY A 54 2.50 -4.53 -17.91
CA GLY A 54 3.87 -4.57 -18.40
C GLY A 54 4.57 -5.88 -18.04
N THR A 55 5.89 -5.84 -17.90
CA THR A 55 6.68 -7.03 -17.52
C THR A 55 6.52 -7.29 -16.03
N ALA A 56 6.21 -8.54 -15.65
CA ALA A 56 6.07 -8.91 -14.25
C ALA A 56 7.36 -8.63 -13.45
N THR A 57 7.21 -8.13 -12.23
CA THR A 57 8.30 -7.94 -11.26
C THR A 57 7.86 -8.48 -9.89
N THR A 58 8.72 -8.32 -8.87
CA THR A 58 8.45 -8.77 -7.51
C THR A 58 8.49 -7.61 -6.53
N LEU A 59 7.87 -7.78 -5.35
CA LEU A 59 7.93 -6.80 -4.27
C LEU A 59 9.39 -6.45 -3.90
N ALA A 60 10.29 -7.43 -3.88
CA ALA A 60 11.71 -7.21 -3.57
C ALA A 60 12.46 -6.41 -4.65
N SER A 61 11.95 -6.39 -5.88
CA SER A 61 12.53 -5.66 -7.01
C SER A 61 11.73 -4.41 -7.39
N LEU A 62 10.74 -4.05 -6.58
CA LEU A 62 9.83 -2.94 -6.82
C LEU A 62 10.58 -1.61 -6.74
N ARG A 63 10.26 -0.70 -7.64
CA ARG A 63 10.91 0.61 -7.77
C ARG A 63 9.86 1.69 -8.05
N PRO A 64 10.17 2.96 -7.78
CA PRO A 64 9.37 4.09 -8.26
C PRO A 64 9.00 3.93 -9.75
N GLY A 65 7.73 4.18 -10.07
CA GLY A 65 7.17 4.02 -11.42
C GLY A 65 6.69 2.62 -11.80
N ASP A 66 7.00 1.59 -11.01
CA ASP A 66 6.36 0.29 -11.17
C ASP A 66 4.85 0.38 -10.83
N LEU A 67 4.09 -0.62 -11.24
CA LEU A 67 2.64 -0.65 -11.16
C LEU A 67 2.18 -1.82 -10.32
N ILE A 68 1.04 -1.64 -9.64
CA ILE A 68 0.46 -2.67 -8.80
C ILE A 68 -0.99 -2.92 -9.22
N GLN A 69 -1.31 -4.18 -9.50
CA GLN A 69 -2.68 -4.67 -9.61
C GLN A 69 -3.07 -5.36 -8.30
N PHE A 70 -4.20 -4.94 -7.72
CA PHE A 70 -4.76 -5.49 -6.49
C PHE A 70 -5.98 -6.36 -6.79
N ARG A 71 -6.12 -7.46 -6.05
CA ARG A 71 -7.35 -8.25 -5.96
C ARG A 71 -7.57 -8.70 -4.52
N ASN A 72 -8.70 -8.33 -3.94
CA ASN A 72 -9.08 -8.62 -2.56
C ASN A 72 -7.99 -8.25 -1.54
N TYR A 73 -7.22 -7.21 -1.82
CA TYR A 73 -6.16 -6.78 -0.93
C TYR A 73 -6.77 -6.23 0.36
N ARG A 74 -6.26 -6.72 1.49
CA ARG A 74 -6.65 -6.27 2.82
C ARG A 74 -5.44 -6.29 3.74
N VAL A 75 -5.25 -5.17 4.43
CA VAL A 75 -4.31 -5.04 5.55
C VAL A 75 -5.11 -4.89 6.82
N ARG A 76 -4.78 -5.69 7.82
CA ARG A 76 -5.27 -5.56 9.18
C ARG A 76 -4.09 -5.28 10.09
N VAL A 77 -4.15 -4.21 10.87
CA VAL A 77 -3.15 -3.86 11.87
C VAL A 77 -3.81 -3.88 13.23
N VAL A 78 -3.27 -4.70 14.13
CA VAL A 78 -3.66 -4.77 15.53
C VAL A 78 -2.50 -4.29 16.38
N THR A 79 -2.75 -3.32 17.27
CA THR A 79 -1.80 -2.87 18.28
C THR A 79 -2.36 -3.24 19.65
N VAL A 80 -1.60 -4.03 20.40
CA VAL A 80 -1.89 -4.39 21.79
C VAL A 80 -0.87 -3.68 22.68
N THR A 81 -1.35 -2.86 23.60
CA THR A 81 -0.53 -2.17 24.61
C THR A 81 -0.83 -2.78 25.96
N VAL A 82 0.16 -3.40 26.57
CA VAL A 82 0.10 -3.93 27.94
C VAL A 82 0.91 -3.00 28.85
N ARG A 83 0.30 -2.52 29.92
CA ARG A 83 0.97 -1.69 30.94
C ARG A 83 0.97 -2.45 32.26
N ARG A 84 2.16 -2.85 32.71
CA ARG A 84 2.38 -3.50 34.01
C ARG A 84 2.99 -2.50 34.98
N THR A 85 2.43 -2.39 36.18
CA THR A 85 2.98 -1.58 37.29
C THR A 85 3.43 -2.52 38.39
N THR A 86 4.72 -2.53 38.70
CA THR A 86 5.29 -3.34 39.79
C THR A 86 5.00 -2.65 41.13
N LEU A 87 4.43 -3.38 42.07
CA LEU A 87 4.07 -2.90 43.40
C LEU A 87 5.26 -3.07 44.37
N PRO A 88 5.30 -2.31 45.48
CA PRO A 88 6.42 -2.38 46.45
C PRO A 88 6.62 -3.76 47.09
N ASP A 89 5.57 -4.58 47.17
CA ASP A 89 5.60 -5.94 47.69
C ASP A 89 6.12 -6.98 46.67
N GLY A 90 6.50 -6.54 45.47
CA GLY A 90 6.93 -7.40 44.37
C GLY A 90 5.78 -7.94 43.51
N GLY A 91 4.53 -7.67 43.88
CA GLY A 91 3.35 -7.92 43.04
C GLY A 91 3.27 -6.97 41.85
N TRP A 92 2.24 -7.10 41.02
CA TRP A 92 1.99 -6.16 39.92
C TRP A 92 0.53 -6.02 39.55
N ASP A 93 0.17 -4.82 39.12
CA ASP A 93 -1.09 -4.53 38.41
C ASP A 93 -0.83 -4.50 36.90
N GLU A 94 -1.80 -4.96 36.11
CA GLU A 94 -1.69 -5.01 34.66
C GLU A 94 -2.96 -4.50 33.98
N SER A 95 -2.78 -3.71 32.92
CA SER A 95 -3.87 -3.31 32.03
C SER A 95 -3.49 -3.57 30.57
N THR A 96 -4.50 -3.88 29.75
CA THR A 96 -4.33 -4.15 28.32
C THR A 96 -5.29 -3.28 27.50
N GLN A 97 -4.78 -2.67 26.44
CA GLN A 97 -5.55 -1.93 25.45
C GLN A 97 -5.29 -2.50 24.05
N THR A 98 -6.34 -2.69 23.27
CA THR A 98 -6.25 -3.16 21.87
C THR A 98 -6.82 -2.11 20.93
N GLN A 99 -6.09 -1.81 19.86
CA GLN A 99 -6.53 -0.97 18.74
C GLN A 99 -6.43 -1.75 17.43
N GLU A 100 -7.41 -1.59 16.55
CA GLU A 100 -7.43 -2.24 15.24
C GLU A 100 -7.71 -1.21 14.13
N ARG A 101 -6.97 -1.31 13.03
CA ARG A 101 -7.29 -0.64 11.76
C ARG A 101 -7.26 -1.62 10.60
N THR A 102 -8.15 -1.42 9.64
CA THR A 102 -8.18 -2.18 8.39
C THR A 102 -8.16 -1.23 7.20
N ASP A 103 -7.43 -1.59 6.14
CA ASP A 103 -7.49 -0.92 4.82
C ASP A 103 -7.66 -1.97 3.72
N THR A 104 -8.40 -1.65 2.65
CA THR A 104 -8.77 -2.61 1.60
C THR A 104 -8.71 -2.03 0.18
N ARG A 105 -8.38 -2.89 -0.78
CA ARG A 105 -8.47 -2.62 -2.24
C ARG A 105 -9.07 -3.87 -2.92
N PRO A 106 -10.40 -3.95 -3.11
CA PRO A 106 -11.06 -5.14 -3.66
C PRO A 106 -10.65 -5.48 -5.10
N HIS A 107 -10.64 -4.49 -5.98
CA HIS A 107 -10.09 -4.57 -7.34
C HIS A 107 -9.59 -3.18 -7.68
N HIS A 108 -8.28 -3.02 -7.80
CA HIS A 108 -7.66 -1.70 -7.85
C HIS A 108 -6.35 -1.72 -8.60
N SER A 109 -5.88 -0.55 -8.98
CA SER A 109 -4.56 -0.36 -9.56
C SER A 109 -3.92 0.92 -9.05
N ALA A 110 -2.60 0.89 -8.89
CA ALA A 110 -1.82 2.03 -8.40
C ALA A 110 -0.43 2.09 -9.02
N ILE A 111 0.20 3.27 -8.95
CA ILE A 111 1.58 3.53 -9.39
C ILE A 111 2.45 3.66 -8.14
N VAL A 112 3.63 3.02 -8.14
CA VAL A 112 4.59 3.12 -7.04
C VAL A 112 5.26 4.48 -7.08
N ASP A 113 5.17 5.20 -5.97
CA ASP A 113 5.86 6.47 -5.79
C ASP A 113 7.20 6.28 -5.05
N ALA A 114 7.18 5.50 -3.97
CA ALA A 114 8.36 5.21 -3.18
C ALA A 114 8.25 3.83 -2.52
N VAL A 115 9.39 3.17 -2.34
CA VAL A 115 9.49 1.89 -1.60
C VAL A 115 10.17 2.19 -0.27
N GLY A 116 9.45 1.98 0.82
CA GLY A 116 9.94 2.16 2.19
C GLY A 116 10.59 0.90 2.76
N SER A 117 11.07 1.00 3.99
CA SER A 117 11.56 -0.16 4.76
C SER A 117 10.40 -1.03 5.27
N GLY A 118 10.65 -2.32 5.50
CA GLY A 118 9.69 -3.19 6.19
C GLY A 118 8.41 -3.51 5.40
N GLY A 119 8.45 -3.38 4.07
CA GLY A 119 7.34 -3.70 3.17
C GLY A 119 6.26 -2.62 3.06
N GLU A 120 6.55 -1.40 3.51
CA GLU A 120 5.72 -0.23 3.21
C GLU A 120 6.03 0.29 1.80
N VAL A 121 5.00 0.60 1.03
CA VAL A 121 5.13 1.22 -0.30
C VAL A 121 4.17 2.39 -0.37
N THR A 122 4.70 3.55 -0.73
CA THR A 122 3.90 4.73 -1.05
C THR A 122 3.44 4.61 -2.50
N VAL A 123 2.14 4.75 -2.72
CA VAL A 123 1.49 4.61 -4.01
C VAL A 123 0.70 5.88 -4.37
N LEU A 124 0.58 6.12 -5.68
CA LEU A 124 -0.31 7.09 -6.30
C LEU A 124 -1.50 6.31 -6.85
N GLU A 125 -2.69 6.63 -6.35
CA GLU A 125 -3.92 5.91 -6.66
C GLU A 125 -5.12 6.86 -6.69
N GLN A 126 -6.21 6.43 -7.32
CA GLN A 126 -7.44 7.20 -7.47
C GLN A 126 -8.63 6.28 -7.24
N ASN A 127 -9.76 6.83 -6.79
CA ASN A 127 -10.96 6.10 -6.40
C ASN A 127 -10.75 5.22 -5.16
N VAL A 128 -10.03 5.77 -4.18
CA VAL A 128 -9.89 5.17 -2.85
C VAL A 128 -10.90 5.81 -1.91
N GLY A 129 -11.68 5.00 -1.20
CA GLY A 129 -12.70 5.50 -0.27
C GLY A 129 -13.76 6.39 -0.93
N GLY A 130 -14.02 6.21 -2.24
CA GLY A 130 -14.94 7.03 -3.02
C GLY A 130 -14.37 8.38 -3.48
N VAL A 131 -13.09 8.67 -3.22
CA VAL A 131 -12.44 9.92 -3.66
C VAL A 131 -11.85 9.73 -5.06
N ARG A 132 -12.50 10.35 -6.04
CA ARG A 132 -12.15 10.28 -7.48
C ARG A 132 -11.01 11.19 -7.92
N ARG A 133 -10.10 11.54 -7.00
CA ARG A 133 -8.91 12.34 -7.28
C ARG A 133 -7.67 11.53 -6.97
N VAL A 134 -6.57 11.82 -7.67
CA VAL A 134 -5.27 11.21 -7.40
C VAL A 134 -4.83 11.57 -5.99
N GLN A 135 -4.49 10.54 -5.22
CA GLN A 135 -4.05 10.61 -3.83
C GLN A 135 -2.76 9.83 -3.66
N ARG A 136 -2.01 10.23 -2.63
CA ARG A 136 -0.81 9.54 -2.19
C ARG A 136 -1.12 8.81 -0.88
N ASN A 137 -0.98 7.50 -0.86
CA ASN A 137 -1.19 6.66 0.32
C ASN A 137 0.01 5.75 0.57
N THR A 138 0.26 5.42 1.83
CA THR A 138 1.26 4.42 2.21
C THR A 138 0.55 3.13 2.62
N LEU A 139 0.88 2.05 1.91
CA LEU A 139 0.27 0.74 2.06
C LEU A 139 1.33 -0.26 2.53
N THR A 140 0.93 -1.31 3.26
CA THR A 140 1.84 -2.36 3.75
C THR A 140 1.63 -3.67 2.99
N PHE A 141 2.68 -4.19 2.37
CA PHE A 141 2.62 -5.33 1.46
C PHE A 141 3.16 -6.63 2.07
N SER A 142 3.72 -6.58 3.28
CA SER A 142 4.17 -7.75 4.03
C SER A 142 3.64 -7.75 5.46
N GLY A 143 3.28 -8.94 5.95
CA GLY A 143 2.95 -9.12 7.36
C GLY A 143 4.17 -8.92 8.26
N SER A 144 3.93 -8.50 9.50
CA SER A 144 4.97 -8.37 10.51
C SER A 144 4.37 -8.40 11.91
N THR A 145 5.14 -8.83 12.90
CA THR A 145 4.83 -8.63 14.31
C THR A 145 6.05 -8.03 14.97
N ASN A 146 5.88 -6.83 15.54
CA ASN A 146 6.94 -6.13 16.24
C ASN A 146 6.48 -5.86 17.67
N THR A 147 7.34 -6.19 18.63
CA THR A 147 7.10 -5.97 20.05
C THR A 147 8.17 -5.05 20.59
N THR A 148 7.77 -3.94 21.21
CA THR A 148 8.66 -3.05 21.94
C THR A 148 8.25 -3.03 23.41
N SER A 149 9.22 -2.94 24.31
CA SER A 149 8.97 -2.81 25.74
C SER A 149 9.82 -1.68 26.29
N THR A 150 9.20 -0.82 27.09
CA THR A 150 9.86 0.30 27.76
C THR A 150 9.51 0.29 29.24
N THR A 151 10.49 0.51 30.10
CA THR A 151 10.29 0.61 31.54
C THR A 151 10.62 2.02 32.00
N ALA A 152 9.69 2.63 32.74
CA ALA A 152 9.85 3.94 33.37
C ALA A 152 9.43 3.82 34.84
N GLY A 153 10.41 3.91 35.75
CA GLY A 153 10.19 3.62 37.16
C GLY A 153 9.74 2.17 37.36
N ASN A 154 8.63 1.98 38.07
CA ASN A 154 8.03 0.66 38.30
C ASN A 154 7.05 0.23 37.20
N VAL A 155 6.86 1.02 36.14
CA VAL A 155 5.91 0.75 35.07
C VAL A 155 6.65 0.22 33.85
N THR A 156 6.27 -0.96 33.37
CA THR A 156 6.69 -1.50 32.07
C THR A 156 5.53 -1.44 31.10
N THR A 157 5.74 -0.82 29.94
CA THR A 157 4.78 -0.76 28.85
C THR A 157 5.30 -1.61 27.68
N THR A 158 4.55 -2.63 27.31
CA THR A 158 4.85 -3.49 26.15
C THR A 158 3.83 -3.22 25.06
N VAL A 159 4.30 -2.83 23.87
CA VAL A 159 3.47 -2.60 22.69
C VAL A 159 3.78 -3.67 21.67
N THR A 160 2.78 -4.48 21.33
CA THR A 160 2.85 -5.47 20.26
C THR A 160 2.01 -4.98 19.09
N ARG A 161 2.65 -4.75 17.94
CA ARG A 161 1.97 -4.40 16.69
C ARG A 161 2.05 -5.56 15.72
N THR A 162 0.89 -6.10 15.33
CA THR A 162 0.74 -7.18 14.36
C THR A 162 0.08 -6.66 13.09
N VAL A 163 0.74 -6.83 11.96
CA VAL A 163 0.26 -6.54 10.61
C VAL A 163 -0.01 -7.86 9.90
N THR A 164 -1.22 -8.01 9.39
CA THR A 164 -1.63 -9.11 8.52
C THR A 164 -1.99 -8.55 7.15
N VAL A 165 -1.39 -9.09 6.11
CA VAL A 165 -1.66 -8.73 4.71
C VAL A 165 -2.28 -9.95 4.02
N SER A 166 -3.34 -9.74 3.26
CA SER A 166 -4.04 -10.78 2.50
C SER A 166 -4.52 -10.26 1.15
N GLY A 167 -4.92 -11.17 0.26
CA GLY A 167 -5.29 -10.87 -1.12
C GLY A 167 -4.16 -11.16 -2.11
N THR A 168 -4.39 -10.82 -3.37
CA THR A 168 -3.44 -11.00 -4.46
C THR A 168 -2.92 -9.66 -4.92
N LEU A 169 -1.60 -9.58 -5.06
CA LEU A 169 -0.86 -8.42 -5.51
C LEU A 169 -0.01 -8.86 -6.70
N ARG A 170 -0.13 -8.17 -7.84
CA ARG A 170 0.74 -8.38 -9.00
C ARG A 170 1.46 -7.08 -9.30
N TYR A 171 2.76 -7.18 -9.54
CA TYR A 171 3.63 -6.03 -9.77
C TYR A 171 4.11 -6.05 -11.21
N TYR A 172 4.15 -4.88 -11.85
CA TYR A 172 4.57 -4.76 -13.24
C TYR A 172 5.55 -3.59 -13.42
N ARG A 173 6.49 -3.77 -14.32
CA ARG A 173 7.36 -2.72 -14.83
C ARG A 173 6.81 -2.23 -16.18
N PRO A 174 6.64 -0.90 -16.36
CA PRO A 174 6.31 -0.32 -17.66
C PRO A 174 7.18 -0.85 -18.80
N VAL A 175 6.57 -1.00 -19.97
CA VAL A 175 7.22 -1.45 -21.20
C VAL A 175 6.97 -0.40 -22.26
N ALA A 176 8.03 0.13 -22.88
CA ALA A 176 7.89 1.10 -23.97
C ALA A 176 7.04 0.55 -25.12
N ARG A 177 6.29 1.44 -25.79
CA ARG A 177 5.55 1.07 -27.01
C ARG A 177 6.45 0.68 -28.17
#